data_AF-A0A9L0T3J7-F1
#
_entry.id   AF-A0A9L0T3J7-F1
#
_cell.length_a   1.000
_cell.length_b   1.000
_cell.length_c   1.000
_cell.angle_alpha   90.00
_cell.angle_beta   90.00
_cell.angle_gamma   90.00
#
_symmetry.space_group_name_H-M   'P 1'
#
loop_
_entity.id
_entity.type
_entity.pdbx_description
1 polymer ?
#
loop_
_entity_poly.entity_id
_entity_poly.type
_entity_poly.pdbx_seq_one_letter_code
_entity_poly.pdbx_strand_id
1 'polypeptide(L)'
;MSPGTQHVPQNMADSKAKPTKAANKTPPKSPGEPAKDKAAKRLSLESEGANEGAAAAAPELSALEEAFRRFAVHGDTRATGKEMHGKNWSKLCKDCQVIDGRNVTITDVDIVFSKIKGKACRTITFEQFKEALEELAKKRFRDKSGEEAIREVHRLIEGKAPIISGVTKAISSPTVSRLTDTTKFTGSHKERFDPSGRGKGKAGRVDLVDESGYVPGYKHAGTYDQKVQGGK
;
A
#
# COMPACT_ATOMS: atom_id res chain seq x y z
N MET A 1 42.40 20.68 51.46
CA MET A 1 41.50 20.48 52.61
C MET A 1 40.32 19.65 52.13
N SER A 2 40.30 18.38 52.56
CA SER A 2 39.17 17.48 52.87
C SER A 2 37.92 17.33 51.97
N PRO A 3 37.26 16.15 52.06
CA PRO A 3 36.62 15.46 50.93
C PRO A 3 35.09 15.31 51.08
N GLY A 4 34.45 14.67 50.10
CA GLY A 4 33.09 14.11 50.22
C GLY A 4 32.41 14.01 48.86
N THR A 5 31.62 13.01 48.50
CA THR A 5 31.11 11.84 49.20
C THR A 5 30.55 10.92 48.10
N GLN A 6 30.88 9.63 48.16
CA GLN A 6 30.20 8.59 47.39
C GLN A 6 28.81 8.34 47.99
N HIS A 7 27.79 8.18 47.14
CA HIS A 7 26.51 7.61 47.56
C HIS A 7 26.05 6.58 46.52
N VAL A 8 26.10 5.31 46.94
CA VAL A 8 25.23 4.23 46.45
C VAL A 8 23.91 4.30 47.23
N PRO A 9 22.81 3.85 46.62
CA PRO A 9 22.20 2.65 47.19
C PRO A 9 21.67 1.62 46.17
N GLN A 10 21.71 0.36 46.61
CA GLN A 10 20.98 -0.81 46.12
C GLN A 10 19.47 -0.71 46.46
N ASN A 11 18.63 -1.37 45.64
CA ASN A 11 17.58 -2.34 46.05
C ASN A 11 16.77 -2.78 44.80
N MET A 12 16.84 -4.05 44.40
CA MET A 12 15.99 -5.20 44.77
C MET A 12 14.71 -5.33 43.93
N ALA A 13 14.57 -6.51 43.34
CA ALA A 13 13.44 -7.02 42.58
C ALA A 13 12.25 -7.36 43.50
N ASP A 14 11.01 -7.31 42.99
CA ASP A 14 10.16 -8.50 42.74
C ASP A 14 8.80 -8.16 42.08
N SER A 15 8.42 -9.02 41.14
CA SER A 15 7.09 -9.44 40.64
C SER A 15 5.79 -8.64 40.91
N LYS A 16 5.02 -8.38 39.83
CA LYS A 16 3.63 -8.91 39.72
C LYS A 16 3.03 -8.87 38.30
N ALA A 17 2.11 -9.80 38.10
CA ALA A 17 1.47 -10.30 36.90
C ALA A 17 0.60 -9.34 36.03
N LYS A 18 0.47 -9.80 34.78
CA LYS A 18 -0.52 -9.59 33.69
C LYS A 18 -1.96 -9.21 34.11
N PRO A 19 -2.76 -8.59 33.20
CA PRO A 19 -3.66 -9.38 32.34
C PRO A 19 -3.77 -8.86 30.89
N THR A 20 -3.54 -9.71 29.87
CA THR A 20 -4.53 -10.33 28.95
C THR A 20 -5.25 -9.41 27.96
N LYS A 21 -4.69 -9.46 26.74
CA LYS A 21 -5.32 -9.35 25.41
C LYS A 21 -6.80 -9.78 25.37
N ALA A 22 -7.69 -8.82 25.18
CA ALA A 22 -9.07 -9.08 24.76
C ALA A 22 -9.13 -9.17 23.23
N ALA A 23 -9.56 -10.34 22.76
CA ALA A 23 -9.93 -10.59 21.39
C ALA A 23 -11.31 -9.96 21.13
N ASN A 24 -11.45 -9.14 20.10
CA ASN A 24 -12.75 -8.85 19.53
C ASN A 24 -12.84 -9.57 18.17
N LYS A 25 -13.63 -10.64 18.14
CA LYS A 25 -13.97 -11.42 16.95
C LYS A 25 -15.24 -10.80 16.37
N THR A 26 -15.14 -10.14 15.22
CA THR A 26 -16.31 -9.82 14.40
C THR A 26 -16.35 -10.78 13.21
N PRO A 27 -17.42 -11.56 13.01
CA PRO A 27 -17.54 -12.46 11.86
C PRO A 27 -17.77 -11.67 10.55
N PRO A 28 -17.29 -12.18 9.40
CA PRO A 28 -17.48 -11.53 8.11
C PRO A 28 -18.90 -11.75 7.58
N LYS A 29 -19.51 -10.70 7.03
CA LYS A 29 -20.78 -10.74 6.30
C LYS A 29 -20.49 -11.01 4.82
N SER A 30 -20.88 -12.18 4.33
CA SER A 30 -20.81 -12.56 2.91
C SER A 30 -21.95 -11.93 2.08
N PRO A 31 -21.78 -11.85 0.75
CA PRO A 31 -22.58 -11.03 -0.17
C PRO A 31 -23.73 -11.82 -0.81
N GLY A 32 -24.85 -11.15 -1.07
CA GLY A 32 -25.95 -11.67 -1.89
C GLY A 32 -26.28 -10.70 -3.03
N GLU A 33 -26.06 -11.13 -4.27
CA GLU A 33 -26.60 -10.55 -5.52
C GLU A 33 -28.09 -10.97 -5.73
N PRO A 34 -28.72 -10.71 -6.89
CA PRO A 34 -29.24 -9.44 -7.38
C PRO A 34 -30.76 -9.50 -7.66
N ALA A 35 -31.49 -8.39 -7.59
CA ALA A 35 -32.90 -8.33 -7.99
C ALA A 35 -33.04 -7.84 -9.45
N LYS A 36 -33.68 -8.67 -10.29
CA LYS A 36 -34.21 -8.33 -11.63
C LYS A 36 -35.73 -8.30 -11.58
N ASP A 37 -36.34 -7.25 -12.12
CA ASP A 37 -37.45 -7.21 -13.11
C ASP A 37 -37.99 -5.75 -13.14
N LYS A 38 -37.97 -4.97 -14.23
CA LYS A 38 -38.55 -5.07 -15.60
C LYS A 38 -39.85 -4.25 -15.71
N ALA A 39 -40.01 -3.67 -16.91
CA ALA A 39 -41.18 -3.03 -17.55
C ALA A 39 -41.24 -1.49 -17.42
N ALA A 40 -40.84 -0.67 -18.39
CA ALA A 40 -41.14 -0.53 -19.84
C ALA A 40 -42.44 0.25 -20.17
N LYS A 41 -42.26 1.46 -20.75
CA LYS A 41 -43.09 2.08 -21.81
C LYS A 41 -42.33 3.32 -22.35
N ARG A 42 -41.70 3.28 -23.53
CA ARG A 42 -42.20 3.63 -24.91
C ARG A 42 -42.88 5.02 -24.92
N LEU A 43 -42.55 5.99 -25.78
CA LEU A 43 -42.19 5.94 -27.21
C LEU A 43 -41.69 7.33 -27.74
N SER A 44 -40.64 7.28 -28.59
CA SER A 44 -40.22 8.09 -29.80
C SER A 44 -40.42 9.62 -29.91
N LEU A 45 -39.58 10.41 -30.61
CA LEU A 45 -39.11 10.35 -32.02
C LEU A 45 -37.95 11.38 -32.24
N GLU A 46 -36.73 10.95 -32.61
CA GLU A 46 -35.97 11.19 -33.88
C GLU A 46 -35.48 12.62 -34.25
N SER A 47 -34.15 12.78 -34.37
CA SER A 47 -33.44 13.07 -35.64
C SER A 47 -31.89 13.05 -35.47
N GLU A 48 -31.28 12.05 -36.14
CA GLU A 48 -30.00 11.96 -36.89
C GLU A 48 -28.85 12.95 -36.59
N GLY A 49 -27.55 12.64 -36.53
CA GLY A 49 -26.65 11.51 -36.83
C GLY A 49 -25.24 12.14 -36.85
N ALA A 50 -24.22 11.65 -36.14
CA ALA A 50 -23.29 10.64 -36.63
C ALA A 50 -22.35 10.18 -35.48
N ASN A 51 -22.13 8.87 -35.48
CA ASN A 51 -21.11 8.04 -34.83
C ASN A 51 -19.76 8.78 -34.65
N GLU A 52 -19.03 8.69 -33.54
CA GLU A 52 -18.29 7.49 -33.12
C GLU A 52 -18.08 7.40 -31.59
N GLY A 53 -18.24 6.19 -31.06
CA GLY A 53 -17.34 5.66 -30.04
C GLY A 53 -17.59 6.02 -28.58
N ALA A 54 -18.65 5.47 -28.00
CA ALA A 54 -18.75 5.27 -26.56
C ALA A 54 -17.67 4.27 -26.10
N ALA A 55 -16.51 4.79 -25.70
CA ALA A 55 -15.61 4.08 -24.81
C ALA A 55 -16.04 4.38 -23.37
N ALA A 56 -16.24 3.35 -22.57
CA ALA A 56 -16.37 3.49 -21.12
C ALA A 56 -15.11 4.18 -20.60
N ALA A 57 -15.21 5.49 -20.36
CA ALA A 57 -14.11 6.30 -19.89
C ALA A 57 -13.73 5.80 -18.49
N ALA A 58 -12.56 5.14 -18.39
CA ALA A 58 -11.75 5.29 -17.20
C ALA A 58 -11.68 6.79 -16.87
N PRO A 59 -11.67 7.21 -15.60
CA PRO A 59 -11.51 8.62 -15.30
C PRO A 59 -10.23 9.10 -15.97
N GLU A 60 -10.35 9.88 -17.05
CA GLU A 60 -9.22 10.47 -17.78
C GLU A 60 -8.50 11.36 -16.78
N LEU A 61 -7.38 10.86 -16.29
CA LEU A 61 -6.58 11.54 -15.29
C LEU A 61 -5.82 12.64 -16.02
N SER A 62 -5.82 13.85 -15.48
CA SER A 62 -4.93 14.89 -15.98
C SER A 62 -3.48 14.38 -15.98
N ALA A 63 -2.65 14.84 -16.94
CA ALA A 63 -1.24 14.46 -17.00
C ALA A 63 -0.47 14.74 -15.69
N LEU A 64 -0.93 15.74 -14.93
CA LEU A 64 -0.42 16.05 -13.60
C LEU A 64 -0.83 14.98 -12.56
N GLU A 65 -2.08 14.53 -12.60
CA GLU A 65 -2.55 13.46 -11.72
C GLU A 65 -1.90 12.13 -12.05
N GLU A 66 -1.63 11.84 -13.32
CA GLU A 66 -0.84 10.67 -13.69
C GLU A 66 0.57 10.73 -13.10
N ALA A 67 1.25 11.87 -13.22
CA ALA A 67 2.56 12.06 -12.60
C ALA A 67 2.46 11.86 -11.08
N PHE A 68 1.48 12.49 -10.41
CA PHE A 68 1.22 12.27 -8.99
C PHE A 68 1.10 10.79 -8.65
N ARG A 69 0.28 10.02 -9.38
CA ARG A 69 0.08 8.58 -9.15
C ARG A 69 1.37 7.78 -9.35
N ARG A 70 2.15 8.06 -10.40
CA ARG A 70 3.44 7.41 -10.68
C ARG A 70 4.43 7.59 -9.53
N PHE A 71 4.50 8.80 -8.96
CA PHE A 71 5.34 9.07 -7.79
C PHE A 71 4.73 8.53 -6.49
N ALA A 72 3.41 8.55 -6.33
CA ALA A 72 2.73 8.09 -5.14
C ALA A 72 2.97 6.59 -4.87
N VAL A 73 2.91 5.75 -5.91
CA VAL A 73 3.16 4.29 -5.77
C VAL A 73 4.65 3.92 -5.76
N HIS A 74 5.53 4.89 -5.97
CA HIS A 74 6.95 4.60 -6.11
C HIS A 74 7.54 4.00 -4.83
N GLY A 75 8.14 2.81 -4.95
CA GLY A 75 8.82 2.12 -3.85
C GLY A 75 7.88 1.56 -2.77
N ASP A 76 6.56 1.55 -2.98
CA ASP A 76 5.59 0.90 -2.11
C ASP A 76 4.60 0.09 -2.94
N THR A 77 4.79 -1.22 -2.98
CA THR A 77 3.98 -2.16 -3.77
C THR A 77 2.54 -2.30 -3.25
N ARG A 78 2.22 -1.72 -2.08
CA ARG A 78 0.88 -1.74 -1.50
C ARG A 78 0.15 -0.41 -1.69
N ALA A 79 0.85 0.63 -2.14
CA ALA A 79 0.25 1.94 -2.35
C ALA A 79 -0.75 1.92 -3.51
N THR A 80 -1.90 2.59 -3.32
CA THR A 80 -2.99 2.66 -4.30
C THR A 80 -2.84 3.81 -5.29
N GLY A 81 -1.87 4.70 -5.06
CA GLY A 81 -1.66 5.92 -5.85
C GLY A 81 -2.60 7.07 -5.50
N LYS A 82 -3.51 6.90 -4.52
CA LYS A 82 -4.44 7.96 -4.09
C LYS A 82 -3.79 9.01 -3.19
N GLU A 83 -2.74 8.63 -2.48
CA GLU A 83 -2.02 9.48 -1.55
C GLU A 83 -0.51 9.35 -1.75
N MET A 84 0.23 10.42 -1.47
CA MET A 84 1.67 10.50 -1.65
C MET A 84 2.38 10.71 -0.31
N HIS A 85 3.40 9.90 -0.03
CA HIS A 85 4.24 10.04 1.15
C HIS A 85 5.28 11.17 0.99
N GLY A 86 5.70 11.81 2.09
CA GLY A 86 6.69 12.89 2.09
C GLY A 86 7.98 12.58 1.32
N LYS A 87 8.58 11.40 1.52
CA LYS A 87 9.73 10.93 0.72
C LYS A 87 9.50 10.95 -0.80
N ASN A 88 8.28 10.61 -1.25
CA ASN A 88 7.92 10.57 -2.67
C ASN A 88 7.64 11.98 -3.20
N TRP A 89 7.06 12.86 -2.37
CA TRP A 89 6.94 14.29 -2.66
C TRP A 89 8.32 14.95 -2.83
N SER A 90 9.23 14.78 -1.87
CA SER A 90 10.58 15.34 -1.97
C SER A 90 11.35 14.76 -3.15
N LYS A 91 11.07 13.50 -3.55
CA LYS A 91 11.59 12.91 -4.79
C LYS A 91 11.01 13.55 -6.04
N LEU A 92 9.70 13.73 -6.12
CA LEU A 92 9.03 14.41 -7.23
C LEU A 92 9.61 15.82 -7.44
N CYS A 93 9.76 16.60 -6.37
CA CYS A 93 10.32 17.94 -6.48
C CYS A 93 11.77 17.97 -6.97
N LYS A 94 12.57 16.93 -6.67
CA LYS A 94 13.94 16.76 -7.19
C LYS A 94 13.93 16.33 -8.65
N ASP A 95 13.25 15.23 -8.95
CA ASP A 95 13.24 14.59 -10.28
C ASP A 95 12.61 15.50 -11.35
N CYS A 96 11.59 16.27 -10.99
CA CYS A 96 10.92 17.23 -11.88
C CYS A 96 11.57 18.62 -11.86
N GLN A 97 12.70 18.80 -11.17
CA GLN A 97 13.41 20.08 -11.07
C GLN A 97 12.52 21.24 -10.57
N VAL A 98 11.63 20.94 -9.62
CA VAL A 98 10.86 21.95 -8.88
C VAL A 98 11.78 22.73 -7.94
N ILE A 99 12.75 22.03 -7.36
CA ILE A 99 13.86 22.60 -6.59
C ILE A 99 14.84 23.24 -7.57
N ASP A 100 15.03 24.56 -7.47
CA ASP A 100 15.89 25.34 -8.35
C ASP A 100 17.26 25.67 -7.73
N GLY A 101 17.48 25.27 -6.48
CA GLY A 101 18.71 25.53 -5.73
C GLY A 101 18.92 27.01 -5.36
N ARG A 102 17.92 27.86 -5.57
CA ARG A 102 17.98 29.30 -5.28
C ARG A 102 16.80 29.75 -4.42
N ASN A 103 15.59 29.68 -4.96
CA ASN A 103 14.38 30.19 -4.31
C ASN A 103 13.60 29.08 -3.60
N VAL A 104 13.64 27.85 -4.15
CA VAL A 104 13.04 26.66 -3.58
C VAL A 104 14.14 25.66 -3.25
N THR A 105 14.32 25.41 -1.97
CA THR A 105 15.28 24.44 -1.43
C THR A 105 14.59 23.15 -0.97
N ILE A 106 15.37 22.11 -0.68
CA ILE A 106 14.84 20.87 -0.10
C ILE A 106 14.10 21.11 1.23
N THR A 107 14.62 22.02 2.04
CA THR A 107 13.99 22.40 3.31
C THR A 107 12.63 23.05 3.08
N ASP A 108 12.50 23.90 2.06
CA ASP A 108 11.21 24.51 1.70
C ASP A 108 10.18 23.45 1.28
N VAL A 109 10.60 22.46 0.50
CA VAL A 109 9.77 21.34 0.07
C VAL A 109 9.23 20.56 1.28
N ASP A 110 10.07 20.30 2.28
CA ASP A 110 9.68 19.59 3.50
C ASP A 110 8.79 20.45 4.43
N ILE A 111 9.02 21.77 4.48
CA ILE A 111 8.18 22.73 5.21
C ILE A 111 6.78 22.78 4.57
N VAL A 112 6.69 22.95 3.24
CA VAL A 112 5.40 23.00 2.52
C VAL A 112 4.62 21.70 2.71
N PHE A 113 5.29 20.55 2.60
CA PHE A 113 4.65 19.26 2.87
C PHE A 113 4.07 19.21 4.28
N SER A 114 4.83 19.67 5.28
CA SER A 114 4.42 19.66 6.68
C SER A 114 3.30 20.65 6.99
N LYS A 115 3.24 21.77 6.26
CA LYS A 115 2.19 22.78 6.36
C LYS A 115 0.84 22.28 5.85
N ILE A 116 0.83 21.54 4.75
CA ILE A 116 -0.40 21.17 4.03
C ILE A 116 -0.96 19.83 4.48
N LYS A 117 -0.10 18.88 4.84
CA LYS A 117 -0.56 17.59 5.37
C LYS A 117 -1.32 17.78 6.68
N GLY A 118 -2.30 16.92 6.92
CA GLY A 118 -2.99 16.87 8.21
C GLY A 118 -2.03 16.63 9.39
N LYS A 119 -2.40 17.13 10.57
CA LYS A 119 -1.67 16.82 11.82
C LYS A 119 -1.59 15.30 11.99
N ALA A 120 -0.40 14.79 12.31
CA ALA A 120 -0.09 13.35 12.41
C ALA A 120 -0.21 12.52 11.11
N CYS A 121 -0.65 13.08 9.97
CA CYS A 121 -0.61 12.41 8.68
C CYS A 121 0.83 12.31 8.14
N ARG A 122 1.11 11.21 7.43
CA ARG A 122 2.39 10.97 6.73
C ARG A 122 2.30 11.13 5.22
N THR A 123 1.07 11.31 4.73
CA THR A 123 0.71 11.36 3.31
C THR A 123 -0.12 12.61 3.04
N ILE A 124 -0.17 12.99 1.76
CA ILE A 124 -1.06 14.03 1.22
C ILE A 124 -1.91 13.47 0.09
N THR A 125 -3.12 14.01 -0.08
CA THR A 125 -4.01 13.69 -1.21
C THR A 125 -3.63 14.49 -2.46
N PHE A 126 -4.28 14.23 -3.59
CA PHE A 126 -4.05 14.99 -4.82
C PHE A 126 -4.45 16.47 -4.71
N GLU A 127 -5.51 16.78 -3.95
CA GLU A 127 -5.93 18.17 -3.71
C GLU A 127 -4.87 18.95 -2.93
N GLN A 128 -4.41 18.37 -1.82
CA GLN A 128 -3.30 18.90 -1.02
C GLN A 128 -2.01 19.03 -1.83
N PHE A 129 -1.75 18.09 -2.73
CA PHE A 129 -0.61 18.17 -3.63
C PHE A 129 -0.69 19.39 -4.55
N LYS A 130 -1.86 19.71 -5.13
CA LYS A 130 -2.02 20.93 -5.94
C LYS A 130 -1.78 22.19 -5.11
N GLU A 131 -2.36 22.27 -3.92
CA GLU A 131 -2.09 23.39 -2.98
C GLU A 131 -0.59 23.54 -2.66
N ALA A 132 0.13 22.41 -2.54
CA ALA A 132 1.57 22.41 -2.31
C ALA A 132 2.36 22.96 -3.50
N LEU A 133 1.92 22.64 -4.72
CA LEU A 133 2.52 23.20 -5.94
C LEU A 133 2.27 24.70 -6.03
N GLU A 134 1.10 25.20 -5.63
CA GLU A 134 0.81 26.63 -5.62
C GLU A 134 1.70 27.40 -4.64
N GLU A 135 1.93 26.87 -3.44
CA GLU A 135 2.84 27.45 -2.46
C GLU A 135 4.29 27.48 -2.96
N LEU A 136 4.74 26.41 -3.62
CA LEU A 136 6.07 26.37 -4.24
C LEU A 136 6.18 27.29 -5.47
N ALA A 137 5.13 27.41 -6.27
CA ALA A 137 5.08 28.29 -7.44
C ALA A 137 5.26 29.75 -7.05
N LYS A 138 4.53 30.22 -6.02
CA LYS A 138 4.67 31.57 -5.45
C LYS A 138 6.08 31.83 -4.94
N LYS A 139 6.74 30.82 -4.36
CA LYS A 139 8.09 30.96 -3.83
C LYS A 139 9.15 31.01 -4.94
N ARG A 140 8.98 30.22 -6.00
CA ARG A 140 9.92 30.07 -7.12
C ARG A 140 9.84 31.20 -8.14
N PHE A 141 8.64 31.61 -8.53
CA PHE A 141 8.41 32.60 -9.59
C PHE A 141 7.78 33.88 -9.02
N ARG A 142 8.54 34.58 -8.18
CA ARG A 142 8.04 35.79 -7.49
C ARG A 142 7.70 36.95 -8.42
N ASP A 143 8.32 36.96 -9.60
CA ASP A 143 8.19 38.04 -10.58
C ASP A 143 7.05 37.81 -11.60
N LYS A 144 6.38 36.64 -11.54
CA LYS A 144 5.28 36.27 -12.45
C LYS A 144 3.93 36.36 -11.76
N SER A 145 2.86 36.41 -12.56
CA SER A 145 1.50 36.27 -12.01
C SER A 145 1.32 34.88 -11.37
N GLY A 146 0.49 34.80 -10.32
CA GLY A 146 0.30 33.55 -9.58
C GLY A 146 -0.14 32.39 -10.46
N GLU A 147 -1.04 32.63 -11.43
CA GLU A 147 -1.51 31.60 -12.36
C GLU A 147 -0.42 31.12 -13.33
N GLU A 148 0.42 32.03 -13.85
CA GLU A 148 1.54 31.65 -14.72
C GLU A 148 2.60 30.85 -13.97
N ALA A 149 2.89 31.23 -12.73
CA ALA A 149 3.81 30.49 -11.86
C ALA A 149 3.34 29.05 -11.63
N ILE A 150 2.04 28.85 -11.38
CA ILE A 150 1.44 27.53 -11.17
C ILE A 150 1.53 26.68 -12.46
N ARG A 151 1.17 27.27 -13.61
CA ARG A 151 1.25 26.61 -14.92
C ARG A 151 2.68 26.13 -15.22
N GLU A 152 3.68 26.94 -14.91
CA GLU A 152 5.08 26.57 -15.13
C GLU A 152 5.52 25.39 -14.24
N VAL A 153 5.10 25.37 -12.97
CA VAL A 153 5.38 24.23 -12.08
C VAL A 153 4.66 22.96 -12.56
N HIS A 154 3.40 23.06 -12.99
CA HIS A 154 2.66 21.91 -13.53
C HIS A 154 3.36 21.33 -14.76
N ARG A 155 3.77 22.18 -15.70
CA ARG A 155 4.50 21.78 -16.92
C ARG A 155 5.80 21.02 -16.63
N LEU A 156 6.48 21.31 -15.52
CA LEU A 156 7.68 20.59 -15.13
C LEU A 156 7.40 19.16 -14.65
N ILE A 157 6.20 18.91 -14.12
CA ILE A 157 5.80 17.64 -13.49
C ILE A 157 5.00 16.76 -14.43
N GLU A 158 4.16 17.35 -15.27
CA GLU A 158 3.32 16.65 -16.24
C GLU A 158 4.14 15.67 -17.10
N GLY A 159 3.65 14.43 -17.20
CA GLY A 159 4.30 13.36 -17.96
C GLY A 159 5.59 12.78 -17.35
N LYS A 160 6.10 13.33 -16.24
CA LYS A 160 7.30 12.81 -15.56
C LYS A 160 7.01 11.53 -14.78
N ALA A 161 8.08 10.81 -14.47
CA ALA A 161 8.06 9.60 -13.67
C ALA A 161 9.29 9.57 -12.73
N PRO A 162 9.22 8.81 -11.62
CA PRO A 162 10.34 8.65 -10.70
C PRO A 162 11.62 8.21 -11.42
N ILE A 163 12.70 8.99 -11.28
CA ILE A 163 14.01 8.68 -11.86
C ILE A 163 14.71 7.67 -10.95
N ILE A 164 14.98 6.47 -11.45
CA ILE A 164 15.73 5.44 -10.72
C ILE A 164 17.19 5.51 -11.15
N SER A 165 18.01 6.23 -10.41
CA SER A 165 19.45 6.35 -10.65
C SER A 165 20.25 5.47 -9.70
N GLY A 166 21.41 4.96 -10.15
CA GLY A 166 22.35 4.20 -9.31
C GLY A 166 21.91 2.79 -8.93
N VAL A 167 20.84 2.25 -9.53
CA VAL A 167 20.36 0.89 -9.26
C VAL A 167 20.73 -0.04 -10.42
N THR A 168 21.27 -1.22 -10.10
CA THR A 168 21.51 -2.29 -11.06
C THR A 168 20.17 -2.75 -11.64
N LYS A 169 19.99 -2.65 -12.95
CA LYS A 169 18.77 -3.15 -13.62
C LYS A 169 18.60 -4.63 -13.26
N ALA A 170 17.39 -5.02 -12.87
CA ALA A 170 17.09 -6.43 -12.63
C ALA A 170 17.24 -7.20 -13.95
N ILE A 171 18.24 -8.09 -14.02
CA ILE A 171 18.47 -8.93 -15.19
C ILE A 171 17.70 -10.22 -14.97
N SER A 172 16.62 -10.43 -15.72
CA SER A 172 15.99 -11.74 -15.85
C SER A 172 16.80 -12.57 -16.84
N SER A 173 17.89 -13.17 -16.35
CA SER A 173 18.69 -14.08 -17.19
C SER A 173 18.00 -15.44 -17.27
N PRO A 174 18.17 -16.20 -18.37
CA PRO A 174 17.65 -17.56 -18.49
C PRO A 174 18.14 -18.47 -17.34
N THR A 175 19.37 -18.24 -16.87
CA THR A 175 19.95 -18.96 -15.73
C THR A 175 19.21 -18.63 -14.43
N VAL A 176 18.97 -17.35 -14.12
CA VAL A 176 18.23 -16.95 -12.93
C VAL A 176 16.79 -17.49 -13.00
N SER A 177 16.13 -17.36 -14.14
CA SER A 177 14.77 -17.90 -14.34
C SER A 177 14.69 -19.40 -14.05
N ARG A 178 15.67 -20.19 -14.52
CA ARG A 178 15.75 -21.63 -14.21
C ARG A 178 16.01 -21.91 -12.74
N LEU A 179 16.84 -21.11 -12.07
CA LEU A 179 17.19 -21.31 -10.66
C LEU A 179 16.07 -20.87 -9.70
N THR A 180 15.18 -19.98 -10.13
CA THR A 180 14.06 -19.46 -9.32
C THR A 180 12.70 -20.06 -9.69
N ASP A 181 12.65 -21.02 -10.62
CA ASP A 181 11.42 -21.69 -11.02
C ASP A 181 10.98 -22.74 -9.98
N THR A 182 10.08 -22.32 -9.10
CA THR A 182 9.55 -23.17 -8.02
C THR A 182 8.75 -24.37 -8.51
N THR A 183 8.27 -24.37 -9.76
CA THR A 183 7.48 -25.49 -10.31
C THR A 183 8.33 -26.73 -10.55
N LYS A 184 9.64 -26.55 -10.72
CA LYS A 184 10.62 -27.63 -10.91
C LYS A 184 11.12 -28.21 -9.59
N PHE A 185 10.75 -27.63 -8.45
CA PHE A 185 11.10 -28.19 -7.16
C PHE A 185 10.31 -29.47 -6.89
N THR A 186 10.99 -30.47 -6.36
CA THR A 186 10.43 -31.80 -6.07
C THR A 186 10.52 -32.13 -4.58
N GLY A 187 9.84 -33.19 -4.16
CA GLY A 187 9.83 -33.67 -2.78
C GLY A 187 9.35 -32.60 -1.79
N SER A 188 9.96 -32.59 -0.59
CA SER A 188 9.61 -31.66 0.49
C SER A 188 9.89 -30.19 0.16
N HIS A 189 10.72 -29.89 -0.85
CA HIS A 189 10.96 -28.51 -1.25
C HIS A 189 9.77 -27.93 -2.04
N LYS A 190 9.05 -28.77 -2.80
CA LYS A 190 7.82 -28.38 -3.50
C LYS A 190 6.74 -27.91 -2.53
N GLU A 191 6.59 -28.61 -1.40
CA GLU A 191 5.59 -28.28 -0.38
C GLU A 191 5.79 -26.91 0.27
N ARG A 192 7.00 -26.34 0.17
CA ARG A 192 7.31 -25.01 0.72
C ARG A 192 6.68 -23.87 -0.06
N PHE A 193 6.21 -24.09 -1.28
CA PHE A 193 5.69 -23.05 -2.17
C PHE A 193 4.22 -23.30 -2.54
N ASP A 194 3.49 -22.23 -2.79
CA ASP A 194 2.16 -22.24 -3.38
C ASP A 194 2.23 -22.31 -4.92
N PRO A 195 1.11 -22.52 -5.63
CA PRO A 195 1.10 -22.58 -7.09
C PRO A 195 1.56 -21.27 -7.77
N SER A 196 1.56 -20.14 -7.05
CA SER A 196 2.08 -18.86 -7.54
C SER A 196 3.59 -18.70 -7.34
N GLY A 197 4.25 -19.71 -6.75
CA GLY A 197 5.67 -19.72 -6.41
C GLY A 197 6.02 -18.93 -5.14
N ARG A 198 5.04 -18.48 -4.36
CA ARG A 198 5.30 -17.84 -3.07
C ARG A 198 5.46 -18.88 -1.98
N GLY A 199 6.36 -18.63 -1.05
CA GLY A 199 6.57 -19.55 0.07
C GLY A 199 5.36 -19.61 1.02
N LYS A 200 4.89 -20.81 1.35
CA LYS A 200 3.79 -21.09 2.32
C LYS A 200 4.19 -20.86 3.80
N GLY A 201 5.38 -20.32 4.06
CA GLY A 201 5.83 -20.08 5.44
C GLY A 201 5.95 -21.36 6.28
N LYS A 202 5.36 -21.36 7.48
CA LYS A 202 5.39 -22.51 8.41
C LYS A 202 4.62 -23.72 7.85
N ALA A 203 3.49 -23.49 7.18
CA ALA A 203 2.62 -24.55 6.67
C ALA A 203 3.30 -25.45 5.62
N GLY A 204 4.26 -24.92 4.86
CA GLY A 204 5.02 -25.71 3.89
C GLY A 204 6.33 -26.30 4.42
N ARG A 205 6.65 -26.09 5.71
CA ARG A 205 7.91 -26.55 6.35
C ARG A 205 7.69 -27.55 7.46
N VAL A 206 6.52 -27.54 8.08
CA VAL A 206 6.18 -28.36 9.23
C VAL A 206 5.02 -29.26 8.85
N ASP A 207 5.19 -30.55 9.09
CA ASP A 207 4.08 -31.50 9.06
C ASP A 207 3.26 -31.32 10.34
N LEU A 208 2.03 -30.83 10.21
CA LEU A 208 1.13 -30.68 11.35
C LEU A 208 0.47 -32.03 11.59
N VAL A 209 1.11 -32.83 12.45
CA VAL A 209 0.51 -34.06 12.96
C VAL A 209 -0.72 -33.69 13.80
N ASP A 210 -1.84 -34.35 13.52
CA ASP A 210 -3.05 -34.20 14.30
C ASP A 210 -2.88 -34.87 15.68
N GLU A 211 -2.72 -34.05 16.72
CA GLU A 211 -2.59 -34.50 18.11
C GLU A 211 -3.94 -34.84 18.77
N SER A 212 -5.06 -34.78 18.03
CA SER A 212 -6.40 -35.01 18.59
C SER A 212 -6.68 -36.46 19.04
N GLY A 213 -5.77 -37.40 18.78
CA GLY A 213 -5.92 -38.82 19.11
C GLY A 213 -4.78 -39.39 19.97
N TYR A 214 -5.14 -40.15 20.99
CA TYR A 214 -4.20 -40.91 21.84
C TYR A 214 -3.53 -42.10 21.10
N VAL A 215 -4.11 -42.55 19.98
CA VAL A 215 -3.64 -43.71 19.20
C VAL A 215 -3.64 -43.36 17.71
N PRO A 216 -2.52 -43.55 16.99
CA PRO A 216 -2.48 -43.42 15.54
C PRO A 216 -3.51 -44.34 14.87
N GLY A 217 -4.49 -43.77 14.15
CA GLY A 217 -5.48 -44.53 13.37
C GLY A 217 -6.85 -44.72 14.01
N TYR A 218 -7.14 -44.11 15.16
CA TYR A 218 -8.49 -44.14 15.74
C TYR A 218 -9.47 -43.24 14.94
N LYS A 219 -10.42 -43.85 14.22
CA LYS A 219 -11.34 -43.16 13.30
C LYS A 219 -12.68 -42.75 13.92
N HIS A 220 -12.89 -43.05 15.20
CA HIS A 220 -14.17 -42.86 15.89
C HIS A 220 -14.15 -41.68 16.88
N ALA A 221 -13.26 -40.71 16.65
CA ALA A 221 -13.24 -39.47 17.42
C ALA A 221 -14.57 -38.71 17.19
N GLY A 222 -15.23 -38.30 18.27
CA GLY A 222 -16.50 -37.55 18.20
C GLY A 222 -17.75 -38.37 17.86
N THR A 223 -17.67 -39.71 17.71
CA THR A 223 -18.83 -40.55 17.37
C THR A 223 -19.51 -41.20 18.59
N TYR A 224 -19.14 -40.82 19.81
CA TYR A 224 -19.68 -41.42 21.04
C TYR A 224 -21.17 -41.08 21.21
N ASP A 225 -21.54 -39.80 21.13
CA ASP A 225 -22.92 -39.33 21.28
C ASP A 225 -23.89 -39.93 20.24
N GLN A 226 -23.39 -40.20 19.04
CA GLN A 226 -24.17 -40.79 17.96
C GLN A 226 -24.47 -42.29 18.19
N LYS A 227 -23.62 -43.00 18.94
CA LYS A 227 -23.85 -44.40 19.33
C LYS A 227 -24.80 -44.54 20.53
N VAL A 228 -24.79 -43.59 21.47
CA VAL A 228 -25.62 -43.69 22.70
C VAL A 228 -27.07 -43.25 22.49
N GLN A 229 -27.38 -42.44 21.46
CA GLN A 229 -28.76 -42.03 21.17
C GLN A 229 -29.59 -43.05 20.36
N GLY A 230 -28.97 -44.12 19.85
CA GLY A 230 -29.64 -45.16 19.05
C GLY A 230 -30.21 -46.34 19.86
N GLY A 231 -30.06 -46.35 21.19
CA GLY A 231 -30.59 -47.38 22.07
C GLY A 231 -31.85 -46.91 22.80
N LYS A 232 -33.01 -47.03 22.15
CA LYS A 232 -34.33 -47.05 22.80
C LYS A 232 -35.07 -48.30 22.38
#